data_AF-A0A7R9BDA6-F1
#
_entry.id   AF-A0A7R9BDA6-F1
#
_cell.length_a   1.000
_cell.length_b   1.000
_cell.length_c   1.000
_cell.angle_alpha   90.00
_cell.angle_beta   90.00
_cell.angle_gamma   90.00
#
_symmetry.space_group_name_H-M   'P 1'
#
loop_
_entity.id
_entity.type
_entity.pdbx_description
1 polymer ?
#
loop_
_entity_poly.entity_id
_entity_poly.type
_entity_poly.pdbx_seq_one_letter_code
_entity_poly.pdbx_strand_id
1 'polypeptide(L)'
;VTPVIVWAVLKRLVIDPMVREQKERDIERQREVNKSRITEKRREAKAAVNLMRATFARIRSDEEAKKGLVIVKALYGRLSAADGGGEGDGEEETEVIDVMIPLQCLVKDSKLVLHEASKVRVPG
;
A
#
# COMPACT_ATOMS: atom_id res chain seq x y z
N VAL A 1 31.76 13.23 -41.22
CA VAL A 1 31.60 12.04 -40.35
C VAL A 1 32.41 12.13 -39.06
N THR A 2 33.62 12.66 -39.11
CA THR A 2 34.54 12.82 -37.96
C THR A 2 34.03 13.65 -36.77
N PRO A 3 33.29 14.78 -36.93
CA PRO A 3 32.84 15.58 -35.77
C PRO A 3 31.78 14.87 -34.93
N VAL A 4 30.92 14.08 -35.57
CA VAL A 4 29.81 13.37 -34.92
C VAL A 4 30.34 12.20 -34.08
N ILE A 5 31.34 11.48 -34.60
CA ILE A 5 31.96 10.35 -33.91
C ILE A 5 32.73 10.85 -32.67
N VAL A 6 33.51 11.93 -32.80
CA VAL A 6 34.26 12.52 -31.68
C VAL A 6 33.32 12.97 -30.57
N TRP A 7 32.22 13.64 -30.92
CA TRP A 7 31.20 14.05 -29.94
C TRP A 7 30.51 12.85 -29.29
N ALA A 8 30.18 11.81 -30.06
CA ALA A 8 29.55 10.60 -29.54
C ALA A 8 30.44 9.85 -28.55
N VAL A 9 31.75 9.74 -28.83
CA VAL A 9 32.73 9.14 -27.92
C VAL A 9 32.85 9.98 -26.66
N LEU A 10 33.03 11.30 -26.76
CA LEU A 10 33.14 12.18 -25.60
C LEU A 10 31.88 12.11 -24.70
N LYS A 11 30.70 12.07 -25.32
CA LYS A 11 29.43 11.96 -24.60
C LYS A 11 29.27 10.61 -23.89
N ARG A 12 29.56 9.50 -24.58
CA ARG A 12 29.45 8.14 -24.02
C ARG A 12 30.46 7.86 -22.91
N LEU A 13 31.67 8.43 -23.00
CA LEU A 13 32.76 8.08 -22.10
C LEU A 13 32.87 9.02 -20.90
N VAL A 14 32.43 10.28 -21.02
CA VAL A 14 32.57 11.29 -19.95
C VAL A 14 31.23 11.78 -19.40
N ILE A 15 30.25 12.06 -20.27
CA ILE A 15 28.96 12.62 -19.84
C ILE A 15 28.04 11.52 -19.27
N ASP A 16 27.91 10.39 -19.98
CA ASP A 16 27.07 9.27 -19.56
C ASP A 16 27.41 8.73 -18.15
N PRO A 17 28.68 8.50 -17.74
CA PRO A 17 28.97 8.01 -16.39
C PRO A 17 28.58 9.01 -15.30
N MET A 18 28.78 10.31 -15.52
CA MET A 18 28.48 11.34 -14.53
C MET A 18 26.97 11.54 -14.34
N VAL A 19 26.20 11.46 -15.42
CA VAL A 19 24.72 11.55 -15.38
C VAL A 19 24.11 10.31 -14.73
N ARG A 20 24.68 9.12 -14.95
CA ARG A 20 24.24 7.88 -14.29
C ARG A 20 24.40 7.97 -12.77
N GLU A 21 25.56 8.42 -12.30
CA GLU A 21 25.83 8.56 -10.87
C GLU A 21 24.92 9.61 -10.20
N GLN A 22 24.67 10.74 -10.87
CA GLN A 22 23.70 11.74 -10.38
C GLN A 22 22.29 11.13 -10.26
N LYS A 23 21.86 10.39 -11.28
CA LYS A 23 20.54 9.75 -11.31
C LYS A 23 20.40 8.70 -10.20
N GLU A 24 21.42 7.91 -9.93
CA GLU A 24 21.43 6.93 -8.83
C GLU A 24 21.33 7.60 -7.46
N ARG A 25 22.09 8.68 -7.23
CA ARG A 25 22.00 9.44 -5.98
C ARG A 25 20.63 10.09 -5.78
N ASP A 26 20.00 10.58 -6.85
CA ASP A 26 18.66 11.15 -6.76
C ASP A 26 17.59 10.07 -6.48
N ILE A 27 17.74 8.87 -7.05
CA ILE A 27 16.89 7.71 -6.71
C ILE A 27 17.05 7.33 -5.24
N GLU A 28 18.29 7.28 -4.73
CA GLU A 28 18.54 6.90 -3.33
C GLU A 28 18.02 7.95 -2.35
N ARG A 29 18.21 9.25 -2.63
CA ARG A 29 17.59 10.34 -1.87
C ARG A 29 16.07 10.23 -1.85
N GLN A 30 15.45 9.91 -3.00
CA GLN A 30 14.00 9.71 -3.06
C GLN A 30 13.56 8.49 -2.23
N ARG A 31 14.34 7.41 -2.20
CA ARG A 31 14.05 6.24 -1.36
C ARG A 31 14.11 6.57 0.12
N GLU A 32 15.13 7.29 0.58
CA GLU A 32 15.26 7.69 1.99
C GLU A 32 14.10 8.56 2.44
N VAL A 33 13.74 9.59 1.65
CA VAL A 33 12.61 10.46 1.94
C VAL A 33 11.28 9.70 1.88
N ASN A 34 11.15 8.71 0.99
CA ASN A 34 9.93 7.90 0.93
C ASN A 34 9.80 6.96 2.13
N LYS A 35 10.90 6.39 2.64
CA LYS A 35 10.87 5.49 3.80
C LYS A 35 10.28 6.17 5.04
N SER A 36 10.74 7.38 5.39
CA SER A 36 10.21 8.13 6.54
C SER A 36 8.74 8.51 6.36
N ARG A 37 8.35 8.93 5.16
CA ARG A 37 6.95 9.28 4.86
C ARG A 37 6.01 8.08 4.96
N ILE A 38 6.46 6.88 4.57
CA ILE A 38 5.65 5.66 4.67
C ILE A 38 5.45 5.27 6.14
N THR A 39 6.49 5.36 6.98
CA THR A 39 6.37 4.99 8.40
C THR A 39 5.46 5.95 9.16
N GLU A 40 5.55 7.25 8.89
CA GLU A 40 4.65 8.27 9.45
C GLU A 40 3.19 8.01 9.06
N LYS A 41 2.91 7.84 7.76
CA LYS A 41 1.56 7.53 7.28
C LYS A 41 1.01 6.23 7.86
N ARG A 42 1.85 5.21 8.04
CA ARG A 42 1.44 3.95 8.67
C ARG A 42 1.05 4.15 10.13
N ARG A 43 1.73 5.04 10.85
CA ARG A 43 1.38 5.40 12.23
C ARG A 43 0.05 6.15 12.28
N GLU A 44 -0.15 7.12 11.39
CA GLU A 44 -1.41 7.86 11.26
C GLU A 44 -2.58 6.92 10.97
N ALA A 45 -2.43 6.02 9.99
CA ALA A 45 -3.45 5.03 9.65
C ALA A 45 -3.80 4.12 10.83
N LYS A 46 -2.80 3.65 11.59
CA LYS A 46 -3.03 2.83 12.80
C LYS A 46 -3.79 3.61 13.87
N ALA A 47 -3.48 4.89 14.06
CA ALA A 47 -4.19 5.74 15.01
C ALA A 47 -5.67 5.93 14.59
N ALA A 48 -5.93 6.19 13.31
CA ALA A 48 -7.29 6.29 12.77
C ALA A 48 -8.09 4.99 12.96
N VAL A 49 -7.50 3.84 12.65
CA VAL A 49 -8.14 2.52 12.86
C VAL A 49 -8.45 2.28 14.34
N ASN A 50 -7.57 2.71 15.26
CA ASN A 50 -7.84 2.61 16.70
C ASN A 50 -9.03 3.47 17.13
N LEU A 51 -9.15 4.70 16.61
CA LEU A 51 -10.30 5.56 16.89
C LEU A 51 -11.62 4.95 16.38
N MET A 52 -11.58 4.24 15.25
CA MET A 52 -12.75 3.58 14.65
C MET A 52 -13.22 2.34 15.41
N ARG A 53 -12.44 1.79 16.37
CA ARG A 53 -12.82 0.56 17.07
C ARG A 53 -14.14 0.67 17.84
N ALA A 54 -14.41 1.83 18.44
CA ALA A 54 -15.67 2.07 19.13
C ALA A 54 -16.85 2.03 18.15
N THR A 55 -16.69 2.67 16.98
CA THR A 55 -17.70 2.68 15.92
C THR A 55 -17.90 1.28 15.33
N PHE A 56 -16.82 0.52 15.13
CA PHE A 56 -16.86 -0.88 14.70
C PHE A 56 -17.71 -1.74 15.62
N ALA A 57 -17.46 -1.68 16.94
CA ALA A 57 -18.20 -2.47 17.91
C ALA A 57 -19.70 -2.15 17.88
N ARG A 58 -20.05 -0.87 17.76
CA ARG A 58 -21.44 -0.41 17.64
C ARG A 58 -22.11 -0.90 16.36
N ILE A 59 -21.48 -0.69 15.19
CA ILE A 59 -22.05 -1.13 13.91
C ILE A 59 -22.19 -2.64 13.90
N ARG A 60 -21.20 -3.37 14.42
CA ARG A 60 -21.26 -4.82 14.51
C ARG A 60 -22.43 -5.29 15.37
N SER A 61 -22.63 -4.72 16.56
CA SER A 61 -23.78 -5.09 17.41
C SER A 61 -25.12 -4.76 16.76
N ASP A 62 -25.20 -3.60 16.08
CA ASP A 62 -26.42 -3.16 15.41
C ASP A 62 -26.77 -4.09 14.23
N GLU A 63 -25.78 -4.51 13.44
CA GLU A 63 -25.95 -5.44 12.33
C GLU A 63 -26.21 -6.88 12.82
N GLU A 64 -25.54 -7.35 13.89
CA GLU A 64 -25.79 -8.66 14.48
C GLU A 64 -27.23 -8.77 15.02
N ALA A 65 -27.75 -7.72 15.68
CA ALA A 65 -29.12 -7.68 16.18
C ALA A 65 -30.17 -7.75 15.06
N LYS A 66 -29.87 -7.14 13.90
CA LYS A 66 -30.73 -7.15 12.72
C LYS A 66 -30.56 -8.39 11.84
N LYS A 67 -29.62 -9.29 12.17
CA LYS A 67 -29.17 -10.38 11.30
C LYS A 67 -28.74 -9.89 9.92
N GLY A 68 -28.04 -8.76 9.92
CA GLY A 68 -27.56 -8.04 8.75
C GLY A 68 -26.17 -8.48 8.29
N LEU A 69 -25.42 -7.55 7.70
CA LEU A 69 -24.11 -7.84 7.10
C LEU A 69 -22.99 -7.62 8.12
N VAL A 70 -22.30 -8.71 8.47
CA VAL A 70 -21.13 -8.68 9.36
C VAL A 70 -19.91 -9.25 8.64
N ILE A 71 -18.85 -8.45 8.58
CA ILE A 71 -17.57 -8.81 7.98
C ILE A 71 -16.76 -9.63 8.99
N VAL A 72 -16.53 -10.90 8.67
CA VAL A 72 -15.76 -11.83 9.51
C VAL A 72 -14.26 -11.76 9.23
N LYS A 73 -13.86 -11.49 7.98
CA LYS A 73 -12.47 -11.38 7.55
C LYS A 73 -12.38 -10.50 6.30
N ALA A 74 -11.45 -9.55 6.29
CA ALA A 74 -11.16 -8.76 5.11
C ALA A 74 -9.67 -8.42 5.04
N LEU A 75 -9.01 -8.91 3.99
CA LEU A 75 -7.58 -8.74 3.77
C LEU A 75 -7.37 -7.96 2.47
N TYR A 76 -6.43 -7.02 2.49
CA TYR A 76 -6.05 -6.23 1.33
C TYR A 76 -4.57 -6.40 1.05
N GLY A 77 -4.21 -6.86 -0.14
CA GLY A 77 -2.81 -7.05 -0.52
C GLY A 77 -2.66 -7.99 -1.70
N ARG A 78 -1.41 -8.27 -2.07
CA ARG A 78 -1.11 -9.36 -3.00
C ARG A 78 -1.17 -10.66 -2.22
N LEU A 79 -2.29 -11.37 -2.30
CA LEU A 79 -2.34 -12.76 -1.87
C LEU A 79 -1.59 -13.57 -2.94
N SER A 80 -0.34 -13.93 -2.66
CA SER A 80 0.29 -15.02 -3.42
C SER A 80 -0.59 -16.25 -3.19
N ALA A 81 -1.17 -16.80 -4.25
CA ALA A 81 -2.00 -17.98 -4.17
C ALA A 81 -1.11 -19.18 -3.75
N ALA A 82 -0.97 -19.37 -2.44
CA ALA A 82 -0.55 -20.62 -1.83
C ALA A 82 -1.74 -21.14 -1.02
N ASP A 83 -2.84 -21.43 -1.73
CA ASP A 83 -3.84 -22.32 -1.18
C ASP A 83 -3.29 -23.74 -1.31
N GLY A 84 -2.85 -24.30 -0.17
CA GLY A 84 -2.45 -25.70 -0.04
C GLY A 84 -0.94 -25.96 0.02
N GLY A 85 -0.44 -26.12 1.24
CA GLY A 85 0.69 -27.01 1.55
C GLY A 85 2.04 -26.65 0.94
N GLY A 86 2.79 -25.79 1.62
CA GLY A 86 4.21 -25.61 1.33
C GLY A 86 4.85 -24.75 2.39
N GLU A 87 5.51 -25.39 3.35
CA GLU A 87 6.52 -24.78 4.20
C GLU A 87 7.67 -24.32 3.29
N GLY A 88 7.52 -23.14 2.70
CA GLY A 88 8.55 -22.44 1.95
C GLY A 88 9.15 -21.39 2.88
N ASP A 89 10.26 -21.76 3.51
CA ASP A 89 11.16 -20.87 4.23
C ASP A 89 11.61 -19.74 3.28
N GLY A 90 11.01 -18.57 3.45
CA GLY A 90 11.20 -17.42 2.60
C GLY A 90 10.31 -16.30 3.09
N GLU A 91 10.88 -15.38 3.86
CA GLU A 91 10.29 -14.11 4.28
C GLU A 91 10.02 -13.20 3.07
N GLU A 92 9.24 -13.65 2.09
CA GLU A 92 8.51 -12.72 1.24
C GLU A 92 7.40 -12.16 2.12
N GLU A 93 7.63 -10.99 2.71
CA GLU A 93 6.61 -10.23 3.42
C GLU A 93 5.43 -10.02 2.46
N THR A 94 4.47 -10.96 2.45
CA THR A 94 3.20 -10.77 1.76
C THR A 94 2.62 -9.47 2.30
N GLU A 95 2.59 -8.42 1.47
CA GLU A 95 2.08 -7.08 1.78
C GLU A 95 0.55 -7.12 1.93
N VAL A 96 0.08 -7.91 2.89
CA VAL A 96 -1.33 -8.15 3.19
C VAL A 96 -1.66 -7.43 4.49
N ILE A 97 -2.65 -6.56 4.43
CA ILE A 97 -3.10 -5.71 5.52
C ILE A 97 -4.54 -6.12 5.87
N ASP A 98 -4.82 -6.26 7.16
CA ASP A 98 -6.18 -6.43 7.65
C ASP A 98 -6.95 -5.11 7.55
N VAL A 99 -8.05 -5.14 6.78
CA VAL A 99 -8.92 -3.99 6.53
C VAL A 99 -10.33 -4.21 7.07
N MET A 100 -10.52 -5.17 7.98
CA MET A 100 -11.83 -5.48 8.56
C MET A 100 -12.51 -4.28 9.23
N ILE A 101 -11.80 -3.60 10.12
CA ILE A 101 -12.34 -2.46 10.89
C ILE A 101 -12.83 -1.34 9.97
N PRO A 102 -12.00 -0.77 9.07
CA PRO A 102 -12.45 0.31 8.20
C PRO A 102 -13.60 -0.12 7.28
N LEU A 103 -13.59 -1.36 6.76
CA LEU A 103 -14.68 -1.83 5.89
C LEU A 103 -15.99 -2.06 6.63
N GLN A 104 -15.96 -2.59 7.85
CA GLN A 104 -17.18 -2.79 8.63
C GLN A 104 -17.80 -1.43 9.00
N CYS A 105 -16.99 -0.40 9.22
CA CYS A 105 -17.48 0.96 9.45
C CYS A 105 -18.23 1.56 8.24
N LEU A 106 -18.02 1.02 7.03
CA LEU A 106 -18.74 1.43 5.82
C LEU A 106 -20.08 0.71 5.64
N VAL A 107 -20.34 -0.36 6.41
CA VAL A 107 -21.61 -1.09 6.33
C VAL A 107 -22.73 -0.22 6.90
N LYS A 108 -23.76 0.00 6.09
CA LYS A 108 -24.99 0.71 6.48
C LYS A 108 -26.19 -0.03 5.89
N ASP A 109 -27.23 -0.20 6.69
CA ASP A 109 -28.45 -0.91 6.31
C ASP A 109 -28.17 -2.31 5.72
N SER A 110 -27.25 -3.05 6.35
CA SER A 110 -26.84 -4.40 5.93
C SER A 110 -26.28 -4.48 4.51
N LYS A 111 -25.72 -3.39 3.99
CA LYS A 111 -25.06 -3.32 2.68
C LYS A 111 -23.68 -2.68 2.81
N LEU A 112 -22.73 -3.21 2.05
CA LEU A 112 -21.42 -2.61 1.85
C LEU A 112 -21.40 -1.93 0.48
N VAL A 113 -21.28 -0.60 0.46
CA VAL A 113 -21.17 0.18 -0.77
C VAL A 113 -19.74 0.66 -0.92
N LEU A 114 -19.06 0.16 -1.95
CA LEU A 114 -17.72 0.61 -2.32
C LEU A 114 -17.86 1.66 -3.43
N HIS A 115 -17.50 2.91 -3.14
CA HIS A 115 -17.47 3.96 -4.16
C HIS A 115 -16.29 3.75 -5.11
N GLU A 116 -16.43 4.14 -6.39
CA GLU A 116 -15.35 4.17 -7.40
C GLU A 116 -14.26 5.24 -7.12
N ALA A 117 -14.05 5.58 -5.86
CA ALA A 117 -12.92 6.39 -5.46
C ALA A 117 -11.63 5.56 -5.55
N SER A 118 -10.49 6.22 -5.77
CA SER A 118 -9.18 5.58 -5.65
C SER A 118 -9.12 4.77 -4.35
N LYS A 119 -8.58 3.55 -4.38
CA LYS A 119 -8.46 2.63 -3.23
C LYS A 119 -7.75 3.26 -2.01
N VAL A 120 -7.10 4.41 -2.21
CA VAL A 120 -6.47 5.26 -1.19
C VAL A 120 -7.50 6.08 -0.38
N ARG A 121 -8.72 6.25 -0.89
CA ARG A 121 -9.78 7.12 -0.34
C ARG A 121 -10.96 6.34 0.25
N VAL A 122 -10.81 5.05 0.55
CA VAL A 122 -11.83 4.35 1.35
C VAL A 122 -11.98 5.14 2.65
N PRO A 123 -13.16 5.72 2.92
CA PRO A 123 -13.27 6.77 3.90
C PRO A 123 -12.95 6.24 5.30
N GLY A 124 -11.98 6.92 5.91
CA GLY A 124 -11.58 6.86 7.29
C GLY A 124 -11.16 8.26 7.72
#